data_AF-A0A8J7CRQ3-F1
#
_entry.id   AF-A0A8J7CRQ3-F1
#
_cell.length_a   1.000
_cell.length_b   1.000
_cell.length_c   1.000
_cell.angle_alpha   90.00
_cell.angle_beta   90.00
_cell.angle_gamma   90.00
#
_symmetry.space_group_name_H-M   'P 1'
#
loop_
_entity.id
_entity.type
_entity.pdbx_description
1 polymer ?
#
loop_
_entity_poly.entity_id
_entity_poly.type
_entity_poly.pdbx_seq_one_letter_code
_entity_poly.pdbx_strand_id
1 'polypeptide(L)'
;MDYQVKRVYELAKEFGCSEKAIIKFLITLGRAGITRNGYVIESEYNLVRNHFLGVPIPEKPKSTPSNTQITPPKQEIDAQTILNGYAVAEIEKSPIKYYKATQKVVDELLNVIQSQETAQKESIGELTRTILKLNAKYIENPHLTPEENTLLATRQEFLVRKLAFGSEEIKREMLLIKEQAEVFFKKLSEINMGYESLREMAKLEREERPSFGFLVENLVELVQSALTRLNFFTAHKKIILEIISAHSAFSEEYKSFRTSLREEMRAISRSESIEEEIFINWYDEWAKKRILIEQRLLPLFEFVLKGYLGDKIGQVVAILRKYRDKVDEFYLNERKNIYQKFVFTSGGDLQEKFEVESELNKLSNAFQQELQDIIFSTGKTEEKIFIIKWSEPLINMQIDEINEFIEEKKLKTISDEVMERFTDLRRQNFAEYLSDAKTYADAIKKRADEFNGLIFRMRKEINAAKTNTTR
;
A
#
# COMPACT_ATOMS: atom_id res chain seq x y z
N MET A 1 4.66 29.22 -16.44
CA MET A 1 5.30 28.31 -15.49
C MET A 1 4.54 27.01 -15.57
N ASP A 2 5.20 25.93 -15.99
CA ASP A 2 4.56 24.64 -16.24
C ASP A 2 3.84 24.12 -14.98
N TYR A 3 2.72 23.42 -15.13
CA TYR A 3 1.79 23.06 -14.04
C TYR A 3 2.50 22.33 -12.89
N GLN A 4 3.50 21.50 -13.22
CA GLN A 4 4.28 20.76 -12.23
C GLN A 4 5.34 21.63 -11.52
N VAL A 5 5.98 22.57 -12.23
CA VAL A 5 6.92 23.54 -11.61
C VAL A 5 6.18 24.47 -10.65
N LYS A 6 4.96 24.88 -11.03
CA LYS A 6 4.07 25.66 -10.17
C LYS A 6 3.69 24.88 -8.91
N ARG A 7 3.41 23.58 -9.03
CA ARG A 7 3.05 22.70 -7.90
C ARG A 7 4.22 22.42 -6.96
N VAL A 8 5.45 22.25 -7.47
CA VAL A 8 6.67 22.14 -6.64
C VAL A 8 6.95 23.47 -5.92
N TYR A 9 6.73 24.60 -6.59
CA TYR A 9 6.90 25.92 -6.01
C TYR A 9 5.84 26.22 -4.91
N GLU A 10 4.59 25.83 -5.12
CA GLU A 10 3.50 25.95 -4.13
C GLU A 10 3.75 25.06 -2.91
N LEU A 11 4.14 23.79 -3.11
CA LEU A 11 4.50 22.89 -2.00
C LEU A 11 5.68 23.43 -1.17
N ALA A 12 6.74 23.91 -1.83
CA ALA A 12 7.89 24.42 -1.10
C ALA A 12 7.57 25.69 -0.29
N LYS A 13 6.59 26.49 -0.73
CA LYS A 13 6.02 27.58 0.08
C LYS A 13 5.21 27.07 1.27
N GLU A 14 4.43 26.00 1.13
CA GLU A 14 3.70 25.37 2.25
C GLU A 14 4.64 24.87 3.35
N PHE A 15 5.85 24.44 2.98
CA PHE A 15 6.91 24.06 3.93
C PHE A 15 7.81 25.24 4.37
N GLY A 16 7.41 26.49 4.12
CA GLY A 16 8.11 27.69 4.61
C GLY A 16 9.47 27.97 3.97
N CYS A 17 9.78 27.37 2.81
CA CYS A 17 11.06 27.58 2.15
C CYS A 17 11.16 28.97 1.49
N SER A 18 12.31 29.62 1.65
CA SER A 18 12.57 30.89 0.96
C SER A 18 12.64 30.71 -0.56
N GLU A 19 12.15 31.69 -1.30
CA GLU A 19 12.14 31.67 -2.77
C GLU A 19 13.54 31.45 -3.38
N LYS A 20 14.58 31.97 -2.72
CA LYS A 20 15.98 31.77 -3.10
C LYS A 20 16.44 30.31 -2.96
N ALA A 21 15.94 29.58 -1.95
CA ALA A 21 16.23 28.16 -1.76
C ALA A 21 15.52 27.29 -2.82
N ILE A 22 14.27 27.64 -3.16
CA ILE A 22 13.48 26.97 -4.19
C ILE A 22 14.16 27.10 -5.56
N ILE A 23 14.60 28.31 -5.93
CA ILE A 23 15.31 28.56 -7.19
C ILE A 23 16.63 27.78 -7.25
N LYS A 24 17.38 27.73 -6.14
CA LYS A 24 18.65 26.97 -6.07
C LYS A 24 18.43 25.46 -6.22
N PHE A 25 17.34 24.92 -5.65
CA PHE A 25 16.94 23.52 -5.80
C PHE A 25 16.58 23.17 -7.25
N LEU A 26 15.76 23.99 -7.90
CA LEU A 26 15.37 23.80 -9.31
C LEU A 26 16.58 23.87 -10.27
N ILE A 27 17.54 24.78 -10.02
CA ILE A 27 18.80 24.85 -10.78
C ILE A 27 19.65 23.59 -10.57
N THR A 28 19.65 23.03 -9.37
CA THR A 28 20.43 21.82 -9.04
C THR A 28 19.85 20.57 -9.71
N LEU A 29 18.52 20.45 -9.76
CA LEU A 29 17.83 19.38 -10.51
C LEU A 29 18.12 19.44 -12.01
N GLY A 30 18.12 20.64 -12.59
CA GLY A 30 18.47 20.84 -14.01
C GLY A 30 19.93 20.48 -14.32
N ARG A 31 20.87 20.75 -13.39
CA ARG A 31 22.30 20.40 -13.54
C ARG A 31 22.60 18.92 -13.33
N ALA A 32 21.77 18.21 -12.56
CA ALA A 32 21.92 16.77 -12.32
C ALA A 32 21.40 15.88 -13.50
N GLY A 33 20.89 16.49 -14.57
CA GLY A 33 20.36 15.77 -15.74
C GLY A 33 19.05 15.01 -15.47
N ILE A 34 18.35 15.36 -14.39
CA ILE A 34 17.10 14.72 -13.94
C ILE A 34 15.89 15.23 -14.73
N THR A 35 16.07 16.30 -15.53
CA THR A 35 15.07 16.74 -16.50
C THR A 35 15.51 16.42 -17.93
N ARG A 36 14.72 15.61 -18.64
CA ARG A 36 14.76 15.50 -20.10
C ARG A 36 13.38 15.88 -20.61
N ASN A 37 13.30 16.96 -21.39
CA ASN A 37 12.06 17.49 -21.98
C ASN A 37 10.93 17.90 -21.00
N GLY A 38 11.26 18.36 -19.78
CA GLY A 38 10.30 19.08 -18.94
C GLY A 38 9.23 18.24 -18.21
N TYR A 39 9.34 16.90 -18.20
CA TYR A 39 8.42 16.03 -17.46
C TYR A 39 9.07 15.46 -16.21
N VAL A 40 8.37 15.58 -15.06
CA VAL A 40 8.73 14.94 -13.78
C VAL A 40 7.79 13.75 -13.55
N ILE A 41 8.38 12.56 -13.38
CA ILE A 41 7.67 11.29 -13.15
C ILE A 41 7.46 11.09 -11.64
N GLU A 42 6.35 10.47 -11.28
CA GLU A 42 5.81 10.18 -9.93
C GLU A 42 6.79 9.54 -8.93
N SER A 43 7.95 9.05 -9.40
CA SER A 43 9.08 8.57 -8.57
C SER A 43 9.82 9.68 -7.80
N GLU A 44 9.54 10.96 -8.05
CA GLU A 44 10.28 12.10 -7.48
C GLU A 44 9.68 12.68 -6.19
N TYR A 45 8.48 12.25 -5.76
CA TYR A 45 7.85 12.66 -4.50
C TYR A 45 8.77 12.39 -3.29
N ASN A 46 9.45 11.24 -3.30
CA ASN A 46 10.35 10.84 -2.23
C ASN A 46 11.71 11.56 -2.30
N LEU A 47 12.16 11.99 -3.48
CA LEU A 47 13.45 12.66 -3.65
C LEU A 47 13.39 14.11 -3.16
N VAL A 48 12.29 14.80 -3.49
CA VAL A 48 11.97 16.15 -2.97
C VAL A 48 11.77 16.08 -1.45
N ARG A 49 10.98 15.13 -0.96
CA ARG A 49 10.75 14.92 0.48
C ARG A 49 12.05 14.64 1.24
N ASN A 50 12.92 13.78 0.73
CA ASN A 50 14.17 13.40 1.42
C ASN A 50 15.21 14.52 1.44
N HIS A 51 15.29 15.35 0.39
CA HIS A 51 16.20 16.49 0.33
C HIS A 51 15.83 17.58 1.37
N PHE A 52 14.54 17.89 1.53
CA PHE A 52 14.08 18.88 2.51
C PHE A 52 14.07 18.37 3.96
N LEU A 53 14.14 17.04 4.16
CA LEU A 53 14.33 16.40 5.47
C LEU A 53 15.82 16.19 5.85
N GLY A 54 16.76 16.75 5.08
CA GLY A 54 18.19 16.69 5.40
C GLY A 54 18.85 15.34 5.14
N VAL A 55 18.23 14.46 4.35
CA VAL A 55 18.81 13.16 3.98
C VAL A 55 19.81 13.37 2.83
N PRO A 56 21.09 12.97 2.97
CA PRO A 56 22.07 13.13 1.90
C PRO A 56 21.67 12.31 0.67
N ILE A 57 21.75 12.93 -0.51
CA ILE A 57 21.50 12.28 -1.79
C ILE A 57 22.64 11.27 -2.02
N PRO A 58 22.36 9.95 -2.17
CA PRO A 58 23.42 8.98 -2.38
C PRO A 58 24.11 9.22 -3.72
N GLU A 59 25.44 9.37 -3.69
CA GLU A 59 26.25 9.30 -4.91
C GLU A 59 26.07 7.92 -5.56
N LYS A 60 26.03 7.91 -6.91
CA LYS A 60 25.81 6.70 -7.71
C LYS A 60 26.64 5.52 -7.17
N PRO A 61 26.02 4.39 -6.79
CA PRO A 61 26.79 3.20 -6.47
C PRO A 61 27.46 2.69 -7.75
N LYS A 62 28.77 2.46 -7.67
CA LYS A 62 29.53 1.73 -8.69
C LYS A 62 28.88 0.37 -8.86
N SER A 63 28.44 0.08 -10.08
CA SER A 63 27.78 -1.16 -10.47
C SER A 63 28.67 -2.36 -10.16
N THR A 64 28.30 -3.10 -9.13
CA THR A 64 28.68 -4.50 -8.96
C THR A 64 27.41 -5.31 -9.27
N PRO A 65 27.46 -6.33 -10.16
CA PRO A 65 26.25 -6.99 -10.63
C PRO A 65 25.62 -7.82 -9.49
N SER A 66 24.56 -7.27 -8.89
CA SER A 66 23.68 -7.95 -7.95
C SER A 66 22.64 -8.73 -8.73
N ASN A 67 22.83 -10.05 -8.79
CA ASN A 67 21.93 -10.98 -9.43
C ASN A 67 20.80 -11.35 -8.46
N THR A 68 19.79 -10.47 -8.32
CA THR A 68 18.45 -10.80 -7.79
C THR A 68 17.46 -9.67 -8.09
N GLN A 69 17.40 -9.24 -9.36
CA GLN A 69 16.11 -8.78 -9.87
C GLN A 69 15.24 -10.01 -10.03
N ILE A 70 14.07 -9.99 -9.41
CA ILE A 70 13.04 -11.01 -9.60
C ILE A 70 12.44 -10.74 -10.98
N THR A 71 13.12 -11.21 -12.01
CA THR A 71 12.63 -11.12 -13.40
C THR A 71 12.03 -12.49 -13.72
N PRO A 72 10.73 -12.58 -14.06
CA PRO A 72 10.16 -13.81 -14.59
C PRO A 72 10.94 -14.22 -15.86
N PRO A 73 10.99 -15.51 -16.23
CA PRO A 73 11.59 -15.92 -17.50
C PRO A 73 10.88 -15.16 -18.63
N LYS A 74 11.63 -14.25 -19.27
CA LYS A 74 11.13 -13.41 -20.35
C LYS A 74 10.99 -14.29 -21.59
N GLN A 75 9.78 -14.76 -21.86
CA GLN A 75 9.41 -14.98 -23.24
C GLN A 75 9.16 -13.59 -23.82
N GLU A 76 10.21 -13.05 -24.41
CA GLU A 76 10.20 -11.70 -24.99
C GLU A 76 9.73 -11.82 -26.44
N ILE A 77 8.59 -11.21 -26.75
CA ILE A 77 8.12 -11.06 -28.12
C ILE A 77 8.86 -9.87 -28.70
N ASP A 78 9.59 -10.11 -29.79
CA ASP A 78 10.32 -9.07 -30.50
C ASP A 78 9.56 -8.66 -31.76
N ALA A 79 9.29 -7.36 -31.89
CA ALA A 79 8.57 -6.81 -33.03
C ALA A 79 9.35 -7.03 -34.33
N GLN A 80 10.68 -6.96 -34.30
CA GLN A 80 11.50 -7.18 -35.50
C GLN A 80 11.39 -8.63 -35.98
N THR A 81 11.36 -9.59 -35.05
CA THR A 81 11.16 -11.01 -35.34
C THR A 81 9.80 -11.26 -36.02
N ILE A 82 8.73 -10.61 -35.57
CA ILE A 82 7.43 -10.68 -36.25
C ILE A 82 7.51 -10.04 -37.63
N LEU A 83 8.05 -8.81 -37.73
CA LEU A 83 8.14 -8.07 -38.99
C LEU A 83 8.96 -8.78 -40.07
N ASN A 84 9.98 -9.58 -39.69
CA ASN A 84 10.76 -10.39 -40.63
C ASN A 84 9.91 -11.41 -41.41
N GLY A 85 8.73 -11.79 -40.89
CA GLY A 85 7.76 -12.65 -41.58
C GLY A 85 6.91 -11.94 -42.63
N TYR A 86 7.09 -10.63 -42.82
CA TYR A 86 6.23 -9.79 -43.66
C TYR A 86 7.03 -9.01 -44.70
N ALA A 87 6.51 -8.92 -45.92
CA ALA A 87 7.06 -8.05 -46.97
C ALA A 87 6.65 -6.59 -46.74
N VAL A 88 7.16 -5.97 -45.67
CA VAL A 88 6.74 -4.64 -45.18
C VAL A 88 6.70 -3.59 -46.30
N ALA A 89 7.76 -3.50 -47.11
CA ALA A 89 7.84 -2.54 -48.22
C ALA A 89 6.74 -2.70 -49.28
N GLU A 90 6.18 -3.91 -49.45
CA GLU A 90 5.04 -4.14 -50.35
C GLU A 90 3.70 -3.88 -49.67
N ILE A 91 3.62 -4.15 -48.37
CA ILE A 91 2.43 -3.95 -47.55
C ILE A 91 2.11 -2.45 -47.45
N GLU A 92 3.13 -1.61 -47.19
CA GLU A 92 3.00 -0.15 -47.12
C GLU A 92 2.44 0.47 -48.40
N LYS A 93 2.67 -0.18 -49.55
CA LYS A 93 2.23 0.32 -50.87
C LYS A 93 0.82 -0.11 -51.24
N SER A 94 0.18 -0.99 -50.48
CA SER A 94 -1.11 -1.57 -50.87
C SER A 94 -2.08 -1.63 -49.69
N PRO A 95 -3.18 -0.85 -49.71
CA PRO A 95 -4.26 -0.95 -48.73
C PRO A 95 -4.73 -2.39 -48.47
N ILE A 96 -4.88 -3.15 -49.55
CA ILE A 96 -5.38 -4.53 -49.50
C ILE A 96 -4.37 -5.43 -48.78
N LYS A 97 -3.07 -5.33 -49.12
CA LYS A 97 -2.02 -6.10 -48.44
C LYS A 97 -1.90 -5.66 -46.97
N TYR A 98 -2.01 -4.36 -46.70
CA TYR A 98 -2.03 -3.78 -45.36
C TYR A 98 -3.10 -4.42 -44.48
N TYR A 99 -4.38 -4.33 -44.85
CA TYR A 99 -5.45 -4.85 -44.00
C TYR A 99 -5.44 -6.38 -43.88
N LYS A 100 -5.00 -7.12 -44.91
CA LYS A 100 -4.76 -8.57 -44.78
C LYS A 100 -3.64 -8.88 -43.79
N ALA A 101 -2.53 -8.16 -43.87
CA ALA A 101 -1.39 -8.34 -42.98
C ALA A 101 -1.77 -7.96 -41.53
N THR A 102 -2.57 -6.91 -41.34
CA THR A 102 -3.12 -6.51 -40.03
C THR A 102 -3.97 -7.61 -39.41
N GLN A 103 -4.92 -8.21 -40.14
CA GLN A 103 -5.70 -9.32 -39.60
C GLN A 103 -4.80 -10.50 -39.20
N LYS A 104 -3.83 -10.83 -40.07
CA LYS A 104 -2.90 -11.93 -39.81
C LYS A 104 -2.05 -11.69 -38.57
N VAL A 105 -1.48 -10.50 -38.40
CA VAL A 105 -0.61 -10.21 -37.25
C VAL A 105 -1.42 -10.17 -35.94
N VAL A 106 -2.66 -9.67 -36.00
CA VAL A 106 -3.58 -9.75 -34.86
C VAL A 106 -3.87 -11.20 -34.48
N ASP A 107 -4.15 -12.07 -35.44
CA ASP A 107 -4.39 -13.50 -35.18
C ASP A 107 -3.14 -14.19 -34.61
N GLU A 108 -1.95 -13.89 -35.15
CA GLU A 108 -0.68 -14.41 -34.62
C GLU A 108 -0.48 -14.00 -33.15
N LEU A 109 -0.70 -12.73 -32.81
CA LEU A 109 -0.53 -12.23 -31.44
C LEU A 109 -1.62 -12.73 -30.47
N LEU A 110 -2.87 -12.85 -30.90
CA LEU A 110 -3.94 -13.45 -30.11
C LEU A 110 -3.62 -14.91 -29.79
N ASN A 111 -3.07 -15.66 -30.76
CA ASN A 111 -2.61 -17.03 -30.53
C ASN A 111 -1.47 -17.10 -29.51
N VAL A 112 -0.56 -16.11 -29.50
CA VAL A 112 0.48 -16.02 -28.48
C VAL A 112 -0.14 -15.85 -27.09
N ILE A 113 -1.06 -14.90 -26.89
CA ILE A 113 -1.78 -14.73 -25.61
C ILE A 113 -2.49 -16.04 -25.21
N GLN A 114 -3.26 -16.64 -26.13
CA GLN A 114 -4.04 -17.84 -25.89
C GLN A 114 -3.17 -19.03 -25.50
N SER A 115 -2.00 -19.19 -26.13
CA SER A 115 -1.05 -20.25 -25.82
C SER A 115 -0.51 -20.13 -24.39
N GLN A 116 -0.19 -18.92 -23.95
CA GLN A 116 0.31 -18.64 -22.60
C GLN A 116 -0.76 -18.86 -21.55
N GLU A 117 -1.97 -18.37 -21.79
CA GLU A 117 -3.10 -18.59 -20.88
C GLU A 117 -3.43 -20.08 -20.73
N THR A 118 -3.28 -20.85 -21.81
CA THR A 118 -3.51 -22.29 -21.80
C THR A 118 -2.42 -23.03 -21.02
N ALA A 119 -1.15 -22.64 -21.21
CA ALA A 119 -0.02 -23.18 -20.45
C ALA A 119 -0.14 -22.92 -18.93
N GLN A 120 -0.78 -21.82 -18.55
CA GLN A 120 -0.92 -21.38 -17.16
C GLN A 120 -2.37 -21.48 -16.62
N LYS A 121 -3.22 -22.25 -17.30
CA LYS A 121 -4.68 -22.29 -17.11
C LYS A 121 -5.10 -22.53 -15.66
N GLU A 122 -4.44 -23.44 -14.96
CA GLU A 122 -4.78 -23.76 -13.56
C GLU A 122 -4.50 -22.58 -12.62
N SER A 123 -3.31 -21.98 -12.73
CA SER A 123 -2.92 -20.82 -11.93
C SER A 123 -3.80 -19.61 -12.21
N ILE A 124 -4.09 -19.34 -13.49
CA ILE A 124 -5.01 -18.27 -13.90
C ILE A 124 -6.41 -18.54 -13.36
N GLY A 125 -6.91 -19.77 -13.52
CA GLY A 125 -8.26 -20.14 -13.07
C GLY A 125 -8.46 -19.94 -11.56
N GLU A 126 -7.49 -20.34 -10.74
CA GLU A 126 -7.57 -20.16 -9.29
C GLU A 126 -7.49 -18.69 -8.87
N LEU A 127 -6.54 -17.94 -9.42
CA LEU A 127 -6.44 -16.51 -9.12
C LEU A 127 -7.68 -15.75 -9.60
N THR A 128 -8.20 -16.07 -10.79
CA THR A 128 -9.41 -15.45 -11.34
C THR A 128 -10.62 -15.70 -10.44
N ARG A 129 -10.83 -16.94 -9.97
CA ARG A 129 -11.92 -17.24 -9.00
C ARG A 129 -11.79 -16.42 -7.72
N THR A 130 -10.56 -16.22 -7.25
CA THR A 130 -10.30 -15.48 -6.01
C THR A 130 -10.50 -13.97 -6.21
N ILE A 131 -9.98 -13.43 -7.31
CA ILE A 131 -10.15 -12.02 -7.69
C ILE A 131 -11.61 -11.69 -8.01
N LEU A 132 -12.38 -12.61 -8.61
CA LEU A 132 -13.81 -12.39 -8.85
C LEU A 132 -14.59 -12.17 -7.55
N LYS A 133 -14.25 -12.87 -6.47
CA LYS A 133 -14.85 -12.61 -5.14
C LYS A 133 -14.49 -11.22 -4.62
N LEU A 134 -13.25 -10.78 -4.88
CA LEU A 134 -12.77 -9.44 -4.52
C LEU A 134 -13.38 -8.33 -5.39
N ASN A 135 -13.75 -8.63 -6.64
CA ASN A 135 -14.29 -7.67 -7.59
C ASN A 135 -15.81 -7.43 -7.41
N ALA A 136 -16.45 -8.13 -6.48
CA ALA A 136 -17.81 -7.79 -6.07
C ALA A 136 -17.82 -6.34 -5.56
N LYS A 137 -18.81 -5.54 -5.99
CA LYS A 137 -18.96 -4.16 -5.52
C LYS A 137 -18.93 -4.14 -3.98
N TYR A 138 -18.09 -3.28 -3.40
CA TYR A 138 -18.09 -3.10 -1.94
C TYR A 138 -19.49 -2.68 -1.49
N ILE A 139 -20.02 -3.40 -0.51
CA ILE A 139 -21.31 -3.09 0.12
C ILE A 139 -20.99 -2.46 1.46
N GLU A 140 -21.41 -1.21 1.64
CA GLU A 140 -21.27 -0.50 2.90
C GLU A 140 -21.93 -1.27 4.02
N ASN A 141 -21.21 -1.42 5.13
CA ASN A 141 -21.76 -2.02 6.33
C ASN A 141 -22.39 -0.90 7.17
N PRO A 142 -23.68 -1.01 7.54
CA PRO A 142 -24.40 0.03 8.29
C PRO A 142 -23.88 0.21 9.73
N HIS A 143 -23.08 -0.72 10.25
CA HIS A 143 -22.46 -0.64 11.57
C HIS A 143 -21.07 0.01 11.55
N LEU A 144 -20.58 0.38 10.37
CA LEU A 144 -19.32 1.11 10.20
C LEU A 144 -19.59 2.59 9.93
N THR A 145 -18.71 3.45 10.42
CA THR A 145 -18.68 4.87 10.07
C THR A 145 -18.31 5.08 8.59
N PRO A 146 -18.60 6.26 8.01
CA PRO A 146 -18.21 6.57 6.63
C PRO A 146 -16.70 6.40 6.37
N GLU A 147 -15.85 6.82 7.31
CA GLU A 147 -14.39 6.73 7.20
C GLU A 147 -13.91 5.27 7.19
N GLU A 148 -14.55 4.41 7.97
CA GLU A 148 -14.23 2.99 8.03
C GLU A 148 -14.68 2.22 6.79
N ASN A 149 -15.90 2.51 6.31
CA ASN A 149 -16.36 1.99 5.03
C ASN A 149 -15.41 2.44 3.91
N THR A 150 -14.99 3.70 3.92
CA THR A 150 -14.02 4.24 2.95
C THR A 150 -12.67 3.53 3.03
N LEU A 151 -12.16 3.24 4.23
CA LEU A 151 -10.90 2.51 4.41
C LEU A 151 -10.96 1.10 3.79
N LEU A 152 -12.02 0.34 4.09
CA LEU A 152 -12.19 -1.01 3.56
C LEU A 152 -12.40 -1.00 2.05
N ALA A 153 -13.24 -0.10 1.54
CA ALA A 153 -13.51 0.06 0.12
C ALA A 153 -12.25 0.45 -0.66
N THR A 154 -11.49 1.44 -0.18
CA THR A 154 -10.24 1.90 -0.82
C THR A 154 -9.21 0.77 -0.89
N ARG A 155 -9.07 -0.01 0.18
CA ARG A 155 -8.18 -1.18 0.21
C ARG A 155 -8.61 -2.25 -0.79
N GLN A 156 -9.91 -2.52 -0.91
CA GLN A 156 -10.45 -3.47 -1.87
C GLN A 156 -10.25 -2.99 -3.31
N GLU A 157 -10.59 -1.74 -3.62
CA GLU A 157 -10.42 -1.14 -4.94
C GLU A 157 -8.96 -1.15 -5.39
N PHE A 158 -8.03 -0.81 -4.48
CA PHE A 158 -6.60 -0.92 -4.74
C PHE A 158 -6.21 -2.33 -5.19
N LEU A 159 -6.64 -3.36 -4.46
CA LEU A 159 -6.32 -4.75 -4.80
C LEU A 159 -6.98 -5.18 -6.11
N VAL A 160 -8.24 -4.83 -6.36
CA VAL A 160 -8.93 -5.11 -7.63
C VAL A 160 -8.15 -4.51 -8.80
N ARG A 161 -7.76 -3.24 -8.69
CA ARG A 161 -7.01 -2.55 -9.75
C ARG A 161 -5.63 -3.14 -9.95
N LYS A 162 -4.93 -3.51 -8.87
CA LYS A 162 -3.57 -4.04 -8.95
C LYS A 162 -3.49 -5.50 -9.36
N LEU A 163 -4.56 -6.28 -9.18
CA LEU A 163 -4.60 -7.70 -9.52
C LEU A 163 -5.33 -8.00 -10.84
N ALA A 164 -5.73 -6.97 -11.60
CA ALA A 164 -6.32 -7.14 -12.93
C ALA A 164 -5.27 -7.66 -13.93
N PHE A 165 -5.49 -8.86 -14.47
CA PHE A 165 -4.57 -9.53 -15.42
C PHE A 165 -4.40 -8.77 -16.75
N GLY A 166 -5.39 -7.98 -17.16
CA GLY A 166 -5.32 -7.10 -18.34
C GLY A 166 -5.39 -7.81 -19.71
N SER A 167 -5.37 -9.14 -19.78
CA SER A 167 -5.40 -9.85 -21.09
C SER A 167 -6.72 -9.66 -21.84
N GLU A 168 -7.86 -9.60 -21.14
CA GLU A 168 -9.18 -9.44 -21.77
C GLU A 168 -9.38 -8.07 -22.42
N GLU A 169 -8.83 -7.01 -21.82
CA GLU A 169 -8.88 -5.66 -22.40
C GLU A 169 -8.06 -5.59 -23.69
N ILE A 170 -6.84 -6.16 -23.67
CA ILE A 170 -5.95 -6.19 -24.82
C ILE A 170 -6.51 -7.06 -25.95
N LYS A 171 -7.09 -8.23 -25.63
CA LYS A 171 -7.81 -9.04 -26.63
C LYS A 171 -8.95 -8.26 -27.27
N ARG A 172 -9.71 -7.49 -26.49
CA ARG A 172 -10.80 -6.65 -27.01
C ARG A 172 -10.28 -5.57 -27.95
N GLU A 173 -9.22 -4.86 -27.56
CA GLU A 173 -8.58 -3.85 -28.41
C GLU A 173 -8.08 -4.46 -29.73
N MET A 174 -7.45 -5.63 -29.68
CA MET A 174 -6.99 -6.35 -30.87
C MET A 174 -8.13 -6.76 -31.79
N LEU A 175 -9.23 -7.26 -31.23
CA LEU A 175 -10.42 -7.62 -32.00
C LEU A 175 -11.06 -6.40 -32.67
N LEU A 176 -11.04 -5.22 -32.04
CA LEU A 176 -11.50 -3.97 -32.66
C LEU A 176 -10.63 -3.57 -33.85
N ILE A 177 -9.31 -3.75 -33.77
CA ILE A 177 -8.39 -3.51 -34.90
C ILE A 177 -8.66 -4.48 -36.05
N LYS A 178 -8.94 -5.75 -35.72
CA LYS A 178 -9.33 -6.76 -36.72
C LYS A 178 -10.66 -6.40 -37.39
N GLU A 179 -11.65 -5.95 -36.61
CA GLU A 179 -12.95 -5.51 -37.12
C GLU A 179 -12.80 -4.31 -38.08
N GLN A 180 -11.92 -3.35 -37.78
CA GLN A 180 -11.64 -2.24 -38.70
C GLN A 180 -11.09 -2.73 -40.05
N ALA A 181 -10.26 -3.78 -40.05
CA ALA A 181 -9.78 -4.40 -41.28
C ALA A 181 -10.90 -5.12 -42.05
N GLU A 182 -11.86 -5.74 -41.35
CA GLU A 182 -13.04 -6.35 -41.98
C GLU A 182 -13.97 -5.29 -42.59
N VAL A 183 -14.16 -4.15 -41.91
CA VAL A 183 -14.91 -3.00 -42.43
C VAL A 183 -14.29 -2.49 -43.74
N PHE A 184 -12.96 -2.44 -43.86
CA PHE A 184 -12.30 -2.10 -45.12
C PHE A 184 -12.70 -3.06 -46.26
N PHE A 185 -12.70 -4.37 -46.03
CA PHE A 185 -13.07 -5.34 -47.06
C PHE A 185 -14.56 -5.29 -47.41
N LYS A 186 -15.42 -5.01 -46.43
CA LYS A 186 -16.84 -4.78 -46.67
C LYS A 186 -17.07 -3.56 -47.56
N LYS A 187 -16.45 -2.42 -47.23
CA LYS A 187 -16.48 -1.20 -48.07
C LYS A 187 -15.97 -1.48 -49.49
N LEU A 188 -14.84 -2.17 -49.61
CA LEU A 188 -14.28 -2.53 -50.93
C LEU A 188 -15.24 -3.40 -51.74
N SER A 189 -15.91 -4.36 -51.10
CA SER A 189 -16.92 -5.21 -51.75
C SER A 189 -18.13 -4.41 -52.22
N GLU A 190 -18.61 -3.46 -51.42
CA GLU A 190 -19.71 -2.56 -51.79
C GLU A 190 -19.32 -1.67 -52.99
N ILE A 191 -18.11 -1.11 -52.97
CA ILE A 191 -17.56 -0.30 -54.08
C ILE A 191 -17.45 -1.12 -55.37
N ASN A 192 -17.01 -2.37 -55.29
CA ASN A 192 -16.90 -3.27 -56.45
C ASN A 192 -18.24 -3.46 -57.19
N MET A 193 -19.37 -3.36 -56.47
CA MET A 193 -20.72 -3.52 -57.02
C MET A 193 -21.36 -2.19 -57.45
N GLY A 194 -20.70 -1.05 -57.21
CA GLY A 194 -21.23 0.30 -57.45
C GLY A 194 -20.95 0.87 -58.85
N TYR A 195 -21.76 1.85 -59.26
CA TYR A 195 -21.65 2.52 -60.56
C TYR A 195 -20.39 3.40 -60.71
N GLU A 196 -19.88 3.98 -59.62
CA GLU A 196 -18.65 4.81 -59.59
C GLU A 196 -17.43 4.05 -59.01
N SER A 197 -17.35 2.74 -59.23
CA SER A 197 -16.37 1.85 -58.58
C SER A 197 -14.91 2.35 -58.62
N LEU A 198 -14.41 2.77 -59.79
CA LEU A 198 -13.02 3.25 -59.93
C LEU A 198 -12.73 4.52 -59.13
N ARG A 199 -13.70 5.45 -59.06
CA ARG A 199 -13.53 6.72 -58.33
C ARG A 199 -13.53 6.48 -56.82
N GLU A 200 -14.45 5.65 -56.34
CA GLU A 200 -14.53 5.32 -54.92
C GLU A 200 -13.36 4.45 -54.47
N MET A 201 -12.84 3.55 -55.31
CA MET A 201 -11.58 2.84 -55.05
C MET A 201 -10.40 3.79 -54.85
N ALA A 202 -10.26 4.81 -55.71
CA ALA A 202 -9.17 5.77 -55.59
C ALA A 202 -9.26 6.61 -54.30
N LYS A 203 -10.47 6.86 -53.80
CA LYS A 203 -10.66 7.50 -52.48
C LYS A 203 -10.26 6.55 -51.35
N LEU A 204 -10.74 5.30 -51.40
CA LEU A 204 -10.44 4.28 -50.41
C LEU A 204 -8.93 3.97 -50.33
N GLU A 205 -8.23 4.00 -51.47
CA GLU A 205 -6.78 3.82 -51.55
C GLU A 205 -6.01 4.90 -50.77
N ARG A 206 -6.55 6.13 -50.71
CA ARG A 206 -5.94 7.30 -50.07
C ARG A 206 -6.33 7.50 -48.61
N GLU A 207 -7.20 6.65 -48.05
CA GLU A 207 -7.53 6.73 -46.61
C GLU A 207 -6.26 6.62 -45.76
N GLU A 208 -6.14 7.50 -44.77
CA GLU A 208 -4.99 7.53 -43.86
C GLU A 208 -4.96 6.27 -43.00
N ARG A 209 -3.75 5.76 -42.77
CA ARG A 209 -3.47 4.60 -41.91
C ARG A 209 -2.07 4.72 -41.32
N PRO A 210 -1.82 4.14 -40.13
CA PRO A 210 -0.46 4.07 -39.61
C PRO A 210 0.41 3.18 -40.51
N SER A 211 1.72 3.32 -40.39
CA SER A 211 2.63 2.36 -41.01
C SER A 211 2.44 0.98 -40.39
N PHE A 212 2.61 -0.06 -41.19
CA PHE A 212 2.48 -1.44 -40.73
C PHE A 212 3.51 -1.74 -39.65
N GLY A 213 4.73 -1.23 -39.78
CA GLY A 213 5.77 -1.35 -38.75
C GLY A 213 5.32 -0.80 -37.40
N PHE A 214 4.82 0.44 -37.37
CA PHE A 214 4.35 1.08 -36.13
C PHE A 214 3.16 0.35 -35.50
N LEU A 215 2.22 -0.13 -36.32
CA LEU A 215 1.11 -0.95 -35.84
C LEU A 215 1.62 -2.21 -35.12
N VAL A 216 2.54 -2.94 -35.75
CA VAL A 216 3.10 -4.17 -35.17
C VAL A 216 3.87 -3.88 -33.89
N GLU A 217 4.71 -2.86 -33.86
CA GLU A 217 5.44 -2.43 -32.65
C GLU A 217 4.48 -2.15 -31.48
N ASN A 218 3.43 -1.36 -31.73
CA ASN A 218 2.44 -1.04 -30.70
C ASN A 218 1.68 -2.29 -30.21
N LEU A 219 1.25 -3.15 -31.13
CA LEU A 219 0.55 -4.39 -30.76
C LEU A 219 1.44 -5.35 -29.97
N VAL A 220 2.72 -5.47 -30.34
CA VAL A 220 3.70 -6.29 -29.62
C VAL A 220 3.94 -5.75 -28.21
N GLU A 221 4.07 -4.44 -28.04
CA GLU A 221 4.25 -3.81 -26.72
C GLU A 221 3.06 -4.07 -25.80
N LEU A 222 1.83 -3.95 -26.31
CA LEU A 222 0.61 -4.27 -25.56
C LEU A 222 0.62 -5.74 -25.10
N VAL A 223 0.88 -6.68 -26.00
CA VAL A 223 0.93 -8.11 -25.68
C VAL A 223 2.04 -8.40 -24.68
N GLN A 224 3.24 -7.83 -24.87
CA GLN A 224 4.38 -8.03 -23.98
C GLN A 224 4.06 -7.54 -22.57
N SER A 225 3.38 -6.39 -22.45
CA SER A 225 2.89 -5.87 -21.17
C SER A 225 1.86 -6.79 -20.51
N ALA A 226 0.94 -7.37 -21.29
CA ALA A 226 -0.03 -8.36 -20.79
C ALA A 226 0.66 -9.61 -20.25
N LEU A 227 1.59 -10.18 -21.03
CA LEU A 227 2.31 -11.40 -20.68
C LEU A 227 3.23 -11.20 -19.48
N THR A 228 3.89 -10.04 -19.39
CA THR A 228 4.74 -9.70 -18.24
C THR A 228 3.91 -9.66 -16.96
N ARG A 229 2.72 -9.04 -17.01
CA ARG A 229 1.78 -9.03 -15.88
C ARG A 229 1.30 -10.44 -15.53
N LEU A 230 0.87 -11.20 -16.53
CA LEU A 230 0.41 -12.58 -16.34
C LEU A 230 1.48 -13.44 -15.66
N ASN A 231 2.70 -13.43 -16.18
CA ASN A 231 3.83 -14.18 -15.64
C ASN A 231 4.19 -13.76 -14.22
N PHE A 232 4.12 -12.46 -13.91
CA PHE A 232 4.30 -11.98 -12.55
C PHE A 232 3.24 -12.59 -11.62
N PHE A 233 1.96 -12.51 -11.96
CA PHE A 233 0.92 -13.03 -11.08
C PHE A 233 0.99 -14.53 -10.88
N THR A 234 1.32 -15.30 -11.91
CA THR A 234 1.43 -16.75 -11.79
C THR A 234 2.68 -17.18 -11.03
N ALA A 235 3.81 -16.50 -11.22
CA ALA A 235 5.02 -16.72 -10.42
C ALA A 235 4.82 -16.35 -8.94
N HIS A 236 4.00 -15.34 -8.66
CA HIS A 236 3.73 -14.84 -7.30
C HIS A 236 2.37 -15.28 -6.74
N LYS A 237 1.75 -16.31 -7.32
CA LYS A 237 0.40 -16.79 -6.99
C LYS A 237 0.18 -16.94 -5.49
N LYS A 238 1.10 -17.62 -4.78
CA LYS A 238 0.99 -17.87 -3.34
C LYS A 238 0.88 -16.56 -2.55
N ILE A 239 1.75 -15.60 -2.84
CA ILE A 239 1.79 -14.28 -2.19
C ILE A 239 0.48 -13.51 -2.44
N ILE A 240 -0.03 -13.55 -3.67
CA ILE A 240 -1.29 -12.87 -4.03
C ILE A 240 -2.47 -13.49 -3.27
N LEU A 241 -2.54 -14.81 -3.20
CA LEU A 241 -3.58 -15.51 -2.44
C LEU A 241 -3.50 -15.18 -0.95
N GLU A 242 -2.30 -15.08 -0.38
CA GLU A 242 -2.08 -14.64 1.00
C GLU A 242 -2.57 -13.20 1.22
N ILE A 243 -2.30 -12.27 0.30
CA ILE A 243 -2.80 -10.89 0.37
C ILE A 243 -4.33 -10.84 0.33
N ILE A 244 -4.96 -11.54 -0.62
CA ILE A 244 -6.42 -11.54 -0.73
C ILE A 244 -7.04 -12.19 0.51
N SER A 245 -6.49 -13.31 0.96
CA SER A 245 -6.96 -13.99 2.18
C SER A 245 -6.84 -13.08 3.41
N ALA A 246 -5.71 -12.39 3.59
CA ALA A 246 -5.51 -11.43 4.67
C ALA A 246 -6.52 -10.28 4.60
N HIS A 247 -6.73 -9.70 3.42
CA HIS A 247 -7.71 -8.65 3.20
C HIS A 247 -9.12 -9.10 3.58
N SER A 248 -9.57 -10.26 3.07
CA SER A 248 -10.90 -10.78 3.35
C SER A 248 -11.08 -11.07 4.84
N ALA A 249 -10.11 -11.74 5.47
CA ALA A 249 -10.19 -12.07 6.89
C ALA A 249 -10.28 -10.82 7.76
N PHE A 250 -9.35 -9.87 7.61
CA PHE A 250 -9.37 -8.65 8.43
C PHE A 250 -10.63 -7.81 8.20
N SER A 251 -11.12 -7.72 6.97
CA SER A 251 -12.35 -6.97 6.69
C SER A 251 -13.58 -7.59 7.37
N GLU A 252 -13.71 -8.92 7.35
CA GLU A 252 -14.81 -9.61 8.05
C GLU A 252 -14.65 -9.57 9.57
N GLU A 253 -13.43 -9.74 10.08
CA GLU A 253 -13.12 -9.63 11.51
C GLU A 253 -13.39 -8.21 12.02
N TYR A 254 -13.15 -7.17 11.22
CA TYR A 254 -13.46 -5.79 11.58
C TYR A 254 -14.97 -5.49 11.60
N LYS A 255 -15.72 -6.04 10.63
CA LYS A 255 -17.19 -5.97 10.64
C LYS A 255 -17.78 -6.69 11.85
N SER A 256 -17.23 -7.86 12.19
CA SER A 256 -17.62 -8.61 13.39
C SER A 256 -17.25 -7.86 14.67
N PHE A 257 -16.09 -7.18 14.71
CA PHE A 257 -15.72 -6.32 15.82
C PHE A 257 -16.78 -5.24 16.10
N ARG A 258 -17.27 -4.59 15.04
CA ARG A 258 -18.28 -3.53 15.14
C ARG A 258 -19.68 -3.98 15.55
N THR A 259 -19.91 -5.29 15.59
CA THR A 259 -21.19 -5.91 15.92
C THR A 259 -21.05 -6.88 17.09
N SER A 260 -20.55 -8.09 16.85
CA SER A 260 -20.42 -9.18 17.83
C SER A 260 -19.56 -8.80 19.04
N LEU A 261 -18.34 -8.30 18.84
CA LEU A 261 -17.45 -7.99 19.96
C LEU A 261 -17.94 -6.79 20.78
N ARG A 262 -18.61 -5.83 20.15
CA ARG A 262 -19.29 -4.73 20.85
C ARG A 262 -20.39 -5.25 21.77
N GLU A 263 -21.24 -6.16 21.29
CA GLU A 263 -22.32 -6.73 22.10
C GLU A 263 -21.78 -7.66 23.20
N GLU A 264 -20.67 -8.36 22.96
CA GLU A 264 -19.97 -9.13 23.97
C GLU A 264 -19.44 -8.24 25.10
N MET A 265 -18.77 -7.14 24.77
CA MET A 265 -18.32 -6.15 25.74
C MET A 265 -19.48 -5.56 26.54
N ARG A 266 -20.62 -5.29 25.88
CA ARG A 266 -21.85 -4.83 26.53
C ARG A 266 -22.40 -5.86 27.52
N ALA A 267 -22.41 -7.14 27.15
CA ALA A 267 -22.86 -8.22 28.01
C ALA A 267 -21.97 -8.38 29.25
N ILE A 268 -20.64 -8.37 29.06
CA ILE A 268 -19.65 -8.42 30.15
C ILE A 268 -19.87 -7.22 31.09
N SER A 269 -19.97 -6.01 30.55
CA SER A 269 -20.14 -4.79 31.34
C SER A 269 -21.42 -4.81 32.17
N ARG A 270 -22.54 -5.26 31.59
CA ARG A 270 -23.80 -5.45 32.33
C ARG A 270 -23.69 -6.47 33.45
N SER A 271 -23.00 -7.59 33.20
CA SER A 271 -22.82 -8.64 34.23
C SER A 271 -21.97 -8.16 35.41
N GLU A 272 -21.06 -7.23 35.16
CA GLU A 272 -20.15 -6.64 36.16
C GLU A 272 -20.69 -5.34 36.75
N SER A 273 -21.95 -4.97 36.43
CA SER A 273 -22.58 -3.71 36.86
C SER A 273 -21.80 -2.44 36.49
N ILE A 274 -21.09 -2.46 35.35
CA ILE A 274 -20.37 -1.30 34.80
C ILE A 274 -21.36 -0.42 34.03
N GLU A 275 -21.33 0.88 34.28
CA GLU A 275 -22.22 1.86 33.64
C GLU A 275 -22.03 1.92 32.12
N GLU A 276 -23.12 2.21 31.40
CA GLU A 276 -23.12 2.20 29.93
C GLU A 276 -22.17 3.23 29.32
N GLU A 277 -22.11 4.43 29.90
CA GLU A 277 -21.19 5.49 29.47
C GLU A 277 -19.72 5.04 29.55
N ILE A 278 -19.38 4.23 30.56
CA ILE A 278 -18.01 3.80 30.82
C ILE A 278 -17.56 2.78 29.78
N PHE A 279 -18.34 1.73 29.54
CA PHE A 279 -17.93 0.74 28.54
C PHE A 279 -18.01 1.29 27.12
N ILE A 280 -18.89 2.26 26.83
CA ILE A 280 -18.90 2.95 25.54
C ILE A 280 -17.57 3.68 25.33
N ASN A 281 -17.09 4.42 26.33
CA ASN A 281 -15.79 5.09 26.24
C ASN A 281 -14.65 4.08 26.01
N TRP A 282 -14.65 2.94 26.71
CA TRP A 282 -13.64 1.90 26.50
C TRP A 282 -13.73 1.28 25.11
N TYR A 283 -14.93 1.08 24.58
CA TYR A 283 -15.14 0.58 23.24
C TYR A 283 -14.66 1.57 22.19
N ASP A 284 -14.83 2.87 22.41
CA ASP A 284 -14.32 3.91 21.51
C ASP A 284 -12.79 3.96 21.52
N GLU A 285 -12.16 3.85 22.70
CA GLU A 285 -10.72 3.67 22.82
C GLU A 285 -10.25 2.41 22.06
N TRP A 286 -10.94 1.28 22.26
CA TRP A 286 -10.63 0.02 21.57
C TRP A 286 -10.78 0.14 20.05
N ALA A 287 -11.85 0.78 19.59
CA ALA A 287 -12.11 1.01 18.18
C ALA A 287 -11.03 1.87 17.52
N LYS A 288 -10.54 2.92 18.21
CA LYS A 288 -9.41 3.75 17.74
C LYS A 288 -8.14 2.90 17.54
N LYS A 289 -7.91 1.90 18.38
CA LYS A 289 -6.77 0.98 18.23
C LYS A 289 -6.99 -0.01 17.09
N ARG A 290 -8.21 -0.56 16.97
CA ARG A 290 -8.57 -1.51 15.91
C ARG A 290 -8.50 -0.88 14.52
N ILE A 291 -8.94 0.37 14.36
CA ILE A 291 -8.82 1.06 13.07
C ILE A 291 -7.37 1.32 12.67
N LEU A 292 -6.49 1.65 13.63
CA LEU A 292 -5.06 1.86 13.33
C LEU A 292 -4.38 0.57 12.85
N ILE A 293 -4.77 -0.58 13.41
CA ILE A 293 -4.36 -1.91 12.94
C ILE A 293 -4.83 -2.13 11.49
N GLU A 294 -6.09 -1.85 11.18
CA GLU A 294 -6.63 -2.00 9.81
C GLU A 294 -5.89 -1.14 8.78
N GLN A 295 -5.51 0.08 9.18
CA GLN A 295 -4.75 1.00 8.33
C GLN A 295 -3.35 0.49 7.97
N ARG A 296 -2.80 -0.49 8.71
CA ARG A 296 -1.49 -1.09 8.40
C ARG A 296 -1.51 -2.02 7.19
N LEU A 297 -2.67 -2.54 6.79
CA LEU A 297 -2.73 -3.55 5.73
C LEU A 297 -2.44 -2.99 4.33
N LEU A 298 -2.97 -1.82 3.97
CA LEU A 298 -2.78 -1.27 2.63
C LEU A 298 -1.30 -0.96 2.32
N PRO A 299 -0.53 -0.24 3.19
CA PRO A 299 0.89 -0.02 2.96
C PRO A 299 1.71 -1.32 2.85
N LEU A 300 1.33 -2.35 3.61
CA LEU A 300 1.96 -3.67 3.54
C LEU A 300 1.71 -4.32 2.17
N PHE A 301 0.47 -4.35 1.70
CA PHE A 301 0.12 -4.91 0.40
C PHE A 301 0.79 -4.16 -0.75
N GLU A 302 0.84 -2.83 -0.69
CA GLU A 302 1.57 -2.01 -1.66
C GLU A 302 3.06 -2.37 -1.75
N PHE A 303 3.70 -2.59 -0.60
CA PHE A 303 5.11 -2.92 -0.54
C PHE A 303 5.38 -4.32 -1.10
N VAL A 304 4.52 -5.30 -0.76
CA VAL A 304 4.64 -6.67 -1.27
C VAL A 304 4.42 -6.74 -2.77
N LEU A 305 3.41 -6.05 -3.30
CA LEU A 305 3.12 -6.01 -4.73
C LEU A 305 4.20 -5.29 -5.56
N LYS A 306 5.10 -4.53 -4.91
CA LYS A 306 6.32 -3.99 -5.54
C LYS A 306 7.48 -5.02 -5.60
N GLY A 307 7.28 -6.24 -5.13
CA GLY A 307 8.28 -7.32 -5.17
C GLY A 307 9.15 -7.42 -3.91
N TYR A 308 8.69 -6.90 -2.78
CA TYR A 308 9.37 -6.96 -1.48
C TYR A 308 8.70 -7.95 -0.53
N LEU A 309 9.42 -8.37 0.52
CA LEU A 309 9.04 -9.34 1.56
C LEU A 309 8.79 -10.77 1.08
N GLY A 310 8.41 -10.98 -0.17
CA GLY A 310 8.26 -12.30 -0.77
C GLY A 310 7.32 -13.18 0.05
N ASP A 311 7.80 -14.36 0.44
CA ASP A 311 7.10 -15.36 1.24
C ASP A 311 6.96 -14.99 2.73
N LYS A 312 7.58 -13.89 3.18
CA LYS A 312 7.46 -13.42 4.57
C LYS A 312 6.15 -12.69 4.86
N ILE A 313 5.34 -12.35 3.85
CA ILE A 313 4.08 -11.62 4.05
C ILE A 313 3.13 -12.37 5.00
N GLY A 314 2.98 -13.69 4.85
CA GLY A 314 2.16 -14.49 5.76
C GLY A 314 2.60 -14.38 7.23
N GLN A 315 3.91 -14.30 7.49
CA GLN A 315 4.44 -14.13 8.85
C GLN A 315 4.13 -12.75 9.42
N VAL A 316 4.33 -11.69 8.62
CA VAL A 316 4.01 -10.30 9.04
C VAL A 316 2.51 -10.16 9.35
N VAL A 317 1.65 -10.71 8.49
CA VAL A 317 0.20 -10.70 8.70
C VAL A 317 -0.19 -11.51 9.94
N ALA A 318 0.45 -12.65 10.20
CA ALA A 318 0.19 -13.47 11.38
C ALA A 318 0.56 -12.74 12.68
N ILE A 319 1.71 -12.04 12.70
CA ILE A 319 2.13 -11.24 13.86
C ILE A 319 1.15 -10.07 14.09
N LEU A 320 0.72 -9.37 13.03
CA LEU A 320 -0.29 -8.31 13.14
C LEU A 320 -1.63 -8.84 13.68
N ARG A 321 -2.06 -10.01 13.19
CA ARG A 321 -3.28 -10.68 13.65
C ARG A 321 -3.19 -11.03 15.14
N LYS A 322 -2.05 -11.61 15.57
CA LYS A 322 -1.82 -11.96 16.97
C LYS A 322 -1.84 -10.72 17.87
N TYR A 323 -1.21 -9.62 17.45
CA TYR A 323 -1.25 -8.36 18.18
C TYR A 323 -2.69 -7.84 18.35
N ARG A 324 -3.47 -7.84 17.26
CA ARG A 324 -4.89 -7.49 17.29
C ARG A 324 -5.68 -8.35 18.28
N ASP A 325 -5.54 -9.67 18.19
CA ASP A 325 -6.27 -10.60 19.05
C ASP A 325 -5.91 -10.38 20.52
N LYS A 326 -4.67 -10.03 20.83
CA LYS A 326 -4.24 -9.65 22.18
C LYS A 326 -4.83 -8.33 22.66
N VAL A 327 -4.99 -7.35 21.79
CA VAL A 327 -5.70 -6.11 22.11
C VAL A 327 -7.18 -6.41 22.38
N ASP A 328 -7.82 -7.23 21.54
CA ASP A 328 -9.22 -7.64 21.72
C ASP A 328 -9.41 -8.38 23.06
N GLU A 329 -8.51 -9.32 23.38
CA GLU A 329 -8.48 -10.05 24.66
C GLU A 329 -8.33 -9.11 25.86
N PHE A 330 -7.45 -8.10 25.78
CA PHE A 330 -7.27 -7.12 26.84
C PHE A 330 -8.57 -6.37 27.16
N TYR A 331 -9.28 -5.86 26.13
CA TYR A 331 -10.51 -5.10 26.35
C TYR A 331 -11.66 -5.94 26.90
N LEU A 332 -11.75 -7.21 26.49
CA LEU A 332 -12.80 -8.11 26.97
C LEU A 332 -12.53 -8.64 28.39
N ASN A 333 -11.27 -8.94 28.71
CA ASN A 333 -10.95 -9.72 29.92
C ASN A 333 -10.23 -8.92 31.01
N GLU A 334 -9.36 -7.98 30.64
CA GLU A 334 -8.44 -7.32 31.57
C GLU A 334 -8.87 -5.89 31.92
N ARG A 335 -9.43 -5.15 30.94
CA ARG A 335 -9.79 -3.74 31.08
C ARG A 335 -10.71 -3.45 32.27
N LYS A 336 -11.66 -4.34 32.54
CA LYS A 336 -12.59 -4.24 33.69
C LYS A 336 -11.89 -4.35 35.04
N ASN A 337 -10.87 -5.21 35.15
CA ASN A 337 -10.16 -5.43 36.40
C ASN A 337 -9.37 -4.19 36.79
N ILE A 338 -8.80 -3.50 35.79
CA ILE A 338 -8.09 -2.22 35.99
C ILE A 338 -9.07 -1.15 36.47
N TYR A 339 -10.25 -1.04 35.86
CA TYR A 339 -11.28 -0.11 36.31
C TYR A 339 -11.71 -0.35 37.76
N GLN A 340 -12.07 -1.60 38.10
CA GLN A 340 -12.51 -1.98 39.45
C GLN A 340 -11.44 -1.68 40.51
N LYS A 341 -10.15 -1.78 40.15
CA LYS A 341 -9.02 -1.44 41.03
C LYS A 341 -8.96 0.05 41.39
N PHE A 342 -9.41 0.95 40.51
CA PHE A 342 -9.18 2.39 40.66
C PHE A 342 -10.45 3.24 40.85
N VAL A 343 -11.63 2.78 40.44
CA VAL A 343 -12.89 3.56 40.43
C VAL A 343 -13.22 4.25 41.76
N PHE A 344 -12.94 3.63 42.91
CA PHE A 344 -13.20 4.21 44.24
C PHE A 344 -12.00 4.92 44.87
N THR A 345 -10.94 5.15 44.11
CA THR A 345 -9.69 5.75 44.60
C THR A 345 -9.63 7.23 44.20
N SER A 346 -9.07 8.08 45.07
CA SER A 346 -8.93 9.52 44.77
C SER A 346 -8.01 9.77 43.57
N GLY A 347 -8.58 10.36 42.51
CA GLY A 347 -7.96 10.47 41.17
C GLY A 347 -7.57 9.13 40.56
N GLY A 348 -8.45 8.14 40.77
CA GLY A 348 -8.37 6.82 40.18
C GLY A 348 -8.48 6.83 38.66
N ASP A 349 -9.17 7.81 38.07
CA ASP A 349 -9.26 8.02 36.62
C ASP A 349 -7.87 8.17 35.95
N LEU A 350 -6.97 8.93 36.58
CA LEU A 350 -5.59 9.11 36.13
C LEU A 350 -4.78 7.80 36.28
N GLN A 351 -4.93 7.12 37.42
CA GLN A 351 -4.21 5.88 37.71
C GLN A 351 -4.65 4.74 36.77
N GLU A 352 -5.95 4.67 36.49
CA GLU A 352 -6.57 3.76 35.54
C GLU A 352 -5.99 3.97 34.15
N LYS A 353 -6.01 5.20 33.62
CA LYS A 353 -5.47 5.49 32.27
C LYS A 353 -4.02 5.06 32.16
N PHE A 354 -3.18 5.38 33.13
CA PHE A 354 -1.77 4.99 33.09
C PHE A 354 -1.55 3.48 33.21
N GLU A 355 -2.39 2.76 33.95
CA GLU A 355 -2.29 1.29 34.03
C GLU A 355 -2.72 0.65 32.72
N VAL A 356 -3.82 1.14 32.12
CA VAL A 356 -4.30 0.70 30.81
C VAL A 356 -3.21 0.87 29.75
N GLU A 357 -2.63 2.08 29.62
CA GLU A 357 -1.60 2.32 28.62
C GLU A 357 -0.29 1.57 28.92
N SER A 358 0.00 1.28 30.19
CA SER A 358 1.13 0.42 30.58
C SER A 358 0.94 -1.03 30.14
N GLU A 359 -0.22 -1.63 30.39
CA GLU A 359 -0.50 -3.01 29.95
C GLU A 359 -0.54 -3.12 28.43
N LEU A 360 -1.18 -2.17 27.75
CA LEU A 360 -1.21 -2.13 26.28
C LEU A 360 0.20 -1.93 25.68
N ASN A 361 1.08 -1.15 26.33
CA ASN A 361 2.45 -0.99 25.86
C ASN A 361 3.24 -2.31 25.92
N LYS A 362 2.94 -3.20 26.87
CA LYS A 362 3.55 -4.55 26.90
C LYS A 362 3.18 -5.34 25.64
N LEU A 363 1.93 -5.23 25.18
CA LEU A 363 1.48 -5.87 23.93
C LEU A 363 2.21 -5.29 22.72
N SER A 364 2.36 -3.97 22.64
CA SER A 364 3.11 -3.29 21.58
C SER A 364 4.59 -3.70 21.55
N ASN A 365 5.21 -3.86 22.73
CA ASN A 365 6.59 -4.33 22.84
C ASN A 365 6.74 -5.80 22.39
N ALA A 366 5.82 -6.67 22.79
CA ALA A 366 5.82 -8.06 22.34
C ALA A 366 5.65 -8.16 20.81
N PHE A 367 4.75 -7.35 20.23
CA PHE A 367 4.59 -7.21 18.79
C PHE A 367 5.89 -6.78 18.10
N GLN A 368 6.58 -5.77 18.64
CA GLN A 368 7.86 -5.31 18.09
C GLN A 368 8.97 -6.39 18.19
N GLN A 369 8.99 -7.16 19.27
CA GLN A 369 9.92 -8.29 19.45
C GLN A 369 9.66 -9.40 18.43
N GLU A 370 8.39 -9.76 18.16
CA GLU A 370 8.07 -10.78 17.16
C GLU A 370 8.46 -10.34 15.74
N LEU A 371 8.36 -9.05 15.43
CA LEU A 371 8.83 -8.51 14.15
C LEU A 371 10.36 -8.57 13.97
N GLN A 372 11.12 -8.65 15.06
CA GLN A 372 12.58 -8.70 15.02
C GLN A 372 13.09 -9.85 14.15
N ASP A 373 12.52 -11.04 14.30
CA ASP A 373 12.95 -12.22 13.54
C ASP A 373 12.76 -12.02 12.03
N ILE A 374 11.69 -11.33 11.63
CA ILE A 374 11.43 -10.99 10.22
C ILE A 374 12.44 -9.94 9.74
N ILE A 375 12.70 -8.89 10.54
CA ILE A 375 13.66 -7.82 10.22
C ILE A 375 15.06 -8.39 10.00
N PHE A 376 15.52 -9.29 10.86
CA PHE A 376 16.88 -9.83 10.74
C PHE A 376 16.99 -11.04 9.80
N SER A 377 15.88 -11.68 9.44
CA SER A 377 15.85 -12.72 8.39
C SER A 377 15.67 -12.18 6.96
N THR A 378 15.32 -10.90 6.78
CA THR A 378 15.38 -10.27 5.45
C THR A 378 16.80 -9.78 5.12
N GLY A 379 17.24 -10.06 3.89
CA GLY A 379 18.54 -9.61 3.39
C GLY A 379 18.53 -8.18 2.85
N LYS A 380 17.36 -7.60 2.55
CA LYS A 380 17.26 -6.27 1.93
C LYS A 380 17.06 -5.18 2.98
N THR A 381 17.93 -4.18 2.99
CA THR A 381 17.84 -3.04 3.93
C THR A 381 16.51 -2.28 3.79
N GLU A 382 15.98 -2.17 2.57
CA GLU A 382 14.70 -1.53 2.30
C GLU A 382 13.54 -2.24 3.01
N GLU A 383 13.57 -3.58 3.07
CA GLU A 383 12.55 -4.37 3.76
C GLU A 383 12.63 -4.20 5.28
N LYS A 384 13.86 -4.15 5.82
CA LYS A 384 14.10 -3.88 7.25
C LYS A 384 13.53 -2.52 7.66
N ILE A 385 13.90 -1.47 6.93
CA ILE A 385 13.45 -0.11 7.17
C ILE A 385 11.93 0.00 7.01
N PHE A 386 11.37 -0.68 6.01
CA PHE A 386 9.93 -0.71 5.81
C PHE A 386 9.21 -1.29 7.04
N ILE A 387 9.59 -2.48 7.53
CA ILE A 387 8.91 -3.12 8.67
C ILE A 387 8.97 -2.22 9.92
N ILE A 388 10.11 -1.59 10.18
CA ILE A 388 10.27 -0.64 11.30
C ILE A 388 9.26 0.52 11.16
N LYS A 389 9.30 1.25 10.03
CA LYS A 389 8.42 2.41 9.82
C LYS A 389 6.94 2.03 9.72
N TRP A 390 6.66 0.85 9.20
CA TRP A 390 5.29 0.33 9.06
C TRP A 390 4.66 0.04 10.42
N SER A 391 5.44 -0.49 11.37
CA SER A 391 5.01 -0.86 12.72
C SER A 391 5.04 0.30 13.72
N GLU A 392 5.83 1.34 13.47
CA GLU A 392 5.97 2.52 14.34
C GLU A 392 4.65 3.09 14.89
N PRO A 393 3.57 3.29 14.09
CA PRO A 393 2.33 3.83 14.63
C PRO A 393 1.64 2.93 15.66
N LEU A 394 1.84 1.61 15.58
CA LEU A 394 1.32 0.68 16.57
C LEU A 394 2.18 0.70 17.85
N ILE A 395 3.50 0.82 17.69
CA ILE A 395 4.48 0.85 18.80
C ILE A 395 4.39 2.16 19.60
N ASN A 396 4.09 3.27 18.93
CA ASN A 396 3.99 4.60 19.54
C ASN A 396 2.59 4.95 20.05
N MET A 397 1.59 4.10 19.77
CA MET A 397 0.19 4.36 20.09
C MET A 397 -0.02 4.74 21.57
N GLN A 398 0.59 4.01 22.52
CA GLN A 398 0.42 4.29 23.95
C GLN A 398 1.04 5.63 24.37
N ILE A 399 2.14 6.05 23.72
CA ILE A 399 2.73 7.37 23.97
C ILE A 399 1.78 8.46 23.48
N ASP A 400 1.19 8.27 22.30
CA ASP A 400 0.25 9.24 21.72
C ASP A 400 -1.01 9.37 22.59
N GLU A 401 -1.56 8.26 23.09
CA GLU A 401 -2.70 8.24 24.01
C GLU A 401 -2.42 8.96 25.34
N ILE A 402 -1.21 8.78 25.90
CA ILE A 402 -0.80 9.47 27.13
C ILE A 402 -0.69 10.98 26.88
N ASN A 403 -0.05 11.38 25.78
CA ASN A 403 0.13 12.78 25.45
C ASN A 403 -1.22 13.49 25.23
N GLU A 404 -2.11 12.89 24.44
CA GLU A 404 -3.47 13.40 24.19
C GLU A 404 -4.24 13.54 25.52
N PHE A 405 -4.18 12.52 26.38
CA PHE A 405 -4.85 12.56 27.68
C PHE A 405 -4.35 13.67 28.60
N ILE A 406 -3.04 13.91 28.65
CA ILE A 406 -2.43 14.98 29.47
C ILE A 406 -2.88 16.35 28.97
N GLU A 407 -2.90 16.55 27.66
CA GLU A 407 -3.35 17.79 27.03
C GLU A 407 -4.83 18.06 27.32
N GLU A 408 -5.70 17.06 27.13
CA GLU A 408 -7.14 17.15 27.38
C GLU A 408 -7.45 17.49 28.84
N LYS A 409 -6.82 16.78 29.78
CA LYS A 409 -7.02 16.98 31.22
C LYS A 409 -6.30 18.21 31.76
N LYS A 410 -5.52 18.92 30.93
CA LYS A 410 -4.71 20.10 31.28
C LYS A 410 -3.90 19.88 32.57
N LEU A 411 -3.24 18.72 32.67
CA LEU A 411 -2.51 18.31 33.87
C LEU A 411 -1.20 19.11 34.03
N LYS A 412 -1.32 20.38 34.43
CA LYS A 412 -0.19 21.30 34.70
C LYS A 412 0.78 20.81 35.78
N THR A 413 0.42 19.75 36.49
CA THR A 413 1.22 19.10 37.54
C THR A 413 2.24 18.12 36.98
N ILE A 414 2.06 17.65 35.74
CA ILE A 414 3.07 16.84 35.06
C ILE A 414 4.17 17.77 34.60
N SER A 415 5.42 17.43 34.91
CA SER A 415 6.56 18.26 34.53
C SER A 415 6.79 18.27 33.02
N ASP A 416 7.19 19.43 32.48
CA ASP A 416 7.59 19.56 31.08
C ASP A 416 8.73 18.58 30.72
N GLU A 417 9.59 18.25 31.69
CA GLU A 417 10.66 17.26 31.54
C GLU A 417 10.11 15.86 31.23
N VAL A 418 9.02 15.43 31.87
CA VAL A 418 8.40 14.13 31.60
C VAL A 418 7.77 14.11 30.20
N MET A 419 7.15 15.21 29.78
CA MET A 419 6.58 15.36 28.43
C MET A 419 7.65 15.37 27.34
N GLU A 420 8.77 16.05 27.57
CA GLU A 420 9.92 16.06 26.66
C GLU A 420 10.49 14.63 26.51
N ARG A 421 10.63 13.88 27.60
CA ARG A 421 11.09 12.48 27.53
C ARG A 421 10.13 11.56 26.78
N PHE A 422 8.81 11.72 26.91
CA PHE A 422 7.86 10.98 26.06
C PHE A 422 8.00 11.33 24.58
N THR A 423 8.26 12.61 24.29
CA THR A 423 8.55 13.07 22.92
C THR A 423 9.82 12.43 22.37
N ASP A 424 10.87 12.31 23.18
CA ASP A 424 12.12 11.65 22.80
C ASP A 424 11.92 10.14 22.57
N LEU A 425 11.16 9.46 23.44
CA LEU A 425 10.79 8.05 23.24
C LEU A 425 10.03 7.82 21.93
N ARG A 426 9.12 8.73 21.57
CA ARG A 426 8.37 8.66 20.30
C ARG A 426 9.28 8.87 19.08
N ARG A 427 10.33 9.69 19.22
CA ARG A 427 11.30 10.00 18.16
C ARG A 427 12.40 8.95 17.98
N GLN A 428 12.45 7.94 18.84
CA GLN A 428 13.48 6.91 18.79
C GLN A 428 13.46 6.18 17.44
N ASN A 429 14.57 6.27 16.70
CA ASN A 429 14.70 5.67 15.39
C ASN A 429 15.34 4.28 15.50
N PHE A 430 14.50 3.25 15.46
CA PHE A 430 14.97 1.87 15.54
C PHE A 430 15.82 1.43 14.35
N ALA A 431 15.81 2.17 13.23
CA ALA A 431 16.64 1.86 12.07
C ALA A 431 18.14 1.97 12.35
N GLU A 432 18.53 2.74 13.37
CA GLU A 432 19.95 2.91 13.77
C GLU A 432 20.57 1.62 14.34
N TYR A 433 19.73 0.69 14.82
CA TYR A 433 20.16 -0.57 15.42
C TYR A 433 20.11 -1.76 14.44
N LEU A 434 19.86 -1.51 13.14
CA LEU A 434 19.73 -2.58 12.13
C LEU A 434 21.03 -3.35 11.84
N SER A 435 22.17 -2.85 12.30
CA SER A 435 23.48 -3.51 12.14
C SER A 435 23.66 -4.70 13.08
N ASP A 436 22.94 -4.76 14.20
CA ASP A 436 23.09 -5.83 15.20
C ASP A 436 21.76 -6.17 15.87
N ALA A 437 21.33 -7.43 15.73
CA ALA A 437 20.09 -7.94 16.28
C ALA A 437 20.04 -7.81 17.81
N LYS A 438 21.18 -7.98 18.48
CA LYS A 438 21.25 -7.87 19.94
C LYS A 438 21.06 -6.42 20.38
N THR A 439 21.77 -5.48 19.75
CA THR A 439 21.61 -4.05 20.02
C THR A 439 20.17 -3.57 19.73
N TYR A 440 19.53 -4.09 18.68
CA TYR A 440 18.12 -3.81 18.40
C TYR A 440 17.19 -4.32 19.51
N ALA A 441 17.38 -5.55 19.97
CA ALA A 441 16.59 -6.11 21.09
C ALA A 441 16.80 -5.32 22.39
N ASP A 442 18.05 -4.94 22.69
CA ASP A 442 18.40 -4.14 23.85
C ASP A 442 17.75 -2.74 23.78
N ALA A 443 17.68 -2.14 22.59
CA ALA A 443 16.99 -0.86 22.37
C ALA A 443 15.48 -0.96 22.61
N ILE A 444 14.83 -2.06 22.19
CA ILE A 444 13.40 -2.31 22.48
C ILE A 444 13.19 -2.40 23.99
N LYS A 445 14.01 -3.20 24.67
CA LYS A 445 13.91 -3.39 26.12
C LYS A 445 14.11 -2.06 26.87
N LYS A 446 15.14 -1.30 26.48
CA LYS A 446 15.42 0.01 27.08
C LYS A 446 14.25 0.98 26.90
N ARG A 447 13.63 1.02 25.71
CA ARG A 447 12.44 1.84 25.45
C ARG A 447 11.28 1.46 26.37
N ALA A 448 11.03 0.16 26.54
CA ALA A 448 9.99 -0.35 27.42
C ALA A 448 10.23 0.03 28.89
N ASP A 449 11.46 -0.13 29.38
CA ASP A 449 11.85 0.24 30.75
C ASP A 449 11.70 1.75 30.98
N GLU A 450 12.12 2.57 30.01
CA GLU A 450 12.00 4.02 30.08
C GLU A 450 10.54 4.48 30.07
N PHE A 451 9.69 3.92 29.20
CA PHE A 451 8.25 4.19 29.19
C PHE A 451 7.61 3.91 30.55
N ASN A 452 7.88 2.74 31.14
CA ASN A 452 7.36 2.36 32.46
C ASN A 452 7.89 3.30 33.56
N GLY A 453 9.16 3.71 33.46
CA GLY A 453 9.76 4.69 34.36
C GLY A 453 9.07 6.05 34.29
N LEU A 454 8.68 6.51 33.09
CA LEU A 454 7.94 7.76 32.91
C LEU A 454 6.53 7.67 33.49
N ILE A 455 5.80 6.58 33.21
CA ILE A 455 4.49 6.31 33.83
C ILE A 455 4.57 6.35 35.36
N PHE A 456 5.59 5.71 35.95
CA PHE A 456 5.79 5.73 37.39
C PHE A 456 6.03 7.15 37.94
N ARG A 457 6.85 7.96 37.25
CA ARG A 457 7.10 9.35 37.62
C ARG A 457 5.82 10.20 37.56
N MET A 458 5.03 10.06 36.49
CA MET A 458 3.75 10.74 36.37
C MET A 458 2.81 10.43 37.54
N ARG A 459 2.69 9.15 37.90
CA ARG A 459 1.89 8.72 39.07
C ARG A 459 2.36 9.39 40.35
N LYS A 460 3.68 9.51 40.54
CA LYS A 460 4.28 10.17 41.71
C LYS A 460 3.99 11.67 41.74
N GLU A 461 4.16 12.36 40.61
CA GLU A 461 3.90 13.81 40.49
C GLU A 461 2.44 14.15 40.79
N ILE A 462 1.49 13.36 40.26
CA ILE A 462 0.06 13.53 40.53
C ILE A 462 -0.26 13.32 42.01
N ASN A 463 0.32 12.29 42.63
CA ASN A 463 0.08 12.01 44.04
C ASN A 463 0.70 13.07 44.96
N ALA A 464 1.88 13.60 44.61
CA ALA A 464 2.55 14.67 45.34
C ALA A 464 1.77 16.00 45.27
N ALA A 465 1.20 16.33 44.10
CA ALA A 465 0.36 17.51 43.92
C ALA A 465 -0.88 17.45 44.83
N LYS A 466 -1.53 16.29 44.96
CA LYS A 466 -2.69 16.09 45.84
C LYS A 466 -2.37 16.30 47.33
N THR A 467 -1.19 15.86 47.80
CA THR A 467 -0.78 16.06 49.19
C THR A 467 -0.52 17.53 49.56
N ASN A 468 -0.18 18.38 48.59
CA ASN A 468 0.06 19.81 48.83
C ASN A 468 -1.21 20.67 48.82
N THR A 469 -2.31 20.20 48.25
CA THR A 469 -3.61 20.89 48.26
C THR A 469 -4.46 20.58 49.51
N THR A 470 -4.01 19.65 50.37
CA THR A 470 -4.73 19.20 51.57
C THR A 470 -4.08 19.68 52.88
N ARG A 471 -3.12 20.61 52.79
CA ARG A 471 -2.54 21.39 53.89
C ARG A 471 -2.94 22.85 53.71
#